data_AF-A0A7J2U2R7-F1
#
_entry.id   AF-A0A7J2U2R7-F1
#
_cell.length_a   1.000
_cell.length_b   1.000
_cell.length_c   1.000
_cell.angle_alpha   90.00
_cell.angle_beta   90.00
_cell.angle_gamma   90.00
#
_symmetry.space_group_name_H-M   'P 1'
#
loop_
_entity.id
_entity.type
_entity.pdbx_description
1 polymer ?
#
loop_
_entity_poly.entity_id
_entity_poly.type
_entity_poly.pdbx_seq_one_letter_code
_entity_poly.pdbx_strand_id
1 'polypeptide(L)'
;MIDALTVLALALALIHFGFPLLYYFYLRSRWFNKPWDLGRDPSYRPKATIVVPTYNEANLIRRKLDDIASQDYPRELVEVVVDSASTDGTPSIVREWMESHRDFRVLLVCCKFLFT
;
A
#
# COMPACT_ATOMS: atom_id res chain seq x y z
N MET A 1 0.67 -15.43 57.31
CA MET A 1 1.48 -16.53 56.75
C MET A 1 1.07 -16.69 55.31
N ILE A 2 2.01 -16.62 54.35
CA ILE A 2 1.69 -16.86 52.94
C ILE A 2 1.40 -18.37 52.80
N ASP A 3 0.21 -18.73 52.34
CA ASP A 3 -0.18 -20.12 52.13
C ASP A 3 0.37 -20.67 50.80
N ALA A 4 0.42 -22.00 50.69
CA ALA A 4 0.97 -22.68 49.51
C ALA A 4 0.19 -22.39 48.21
N LEU A 5 -1.12 -22.13 48.29
CA LEU A 5 -1.96 -21.81 47.14
C LEU A 5 -1.63 -20.42 46.59
N THR A 6 -1.38 -19.46 47.48
CA THR A 6 -0.92 -18.11 47.14
C THR A 6 0.44 -18.14 46.43
N VAL A 7 1.38 -18.98 46.90
CA VAL A 7 2.68 -19.15 46.23
C VAL A 7 2.50 -19.73 44.81
N LEU A 8 1.65 -20.75 44.67
CA LEU A 8 1.38 -21.38 43.37
C LEU A 8 0.70 -20.41 42.39
N ALA A 9 -0.28 -19.63 42.85
CA ALA A 9 -0.97 -18.63 42.04
C ALA A 9 -0.01 -17.55 41.51
N LEU A 10 0.88 -17.04 42.36
CA LEU A 10 1.89 -16.06 41.97
C LEU A 10 2.90 -16.63 40.96
N ALA A 11 3.31 -17.89 41.15
CA ALA A 11 4.21 -18.57 40.21
C ALA A 11 3.55 -18.73 38.82
N LEU A 12 2.29 -19.16 38.76
CA LEU A 12 1.55 -19.28 37.51
C LEU A 12 1.32 -17.93 36.83
N ALA A 13 0.99 -16.88 37.61
CA ALA A 13 0.85 -15.53 37.08
C ALA A 13 2.18 -15.00 36.53
N LEU A 14 3.29 -15.22 37.23
CA LEU A 14 4.62 -14.80 36.77
C LEU A 14 5.02 -15.54 35.50
N ILE A 15 4.72 -16.82 35.37
CA ILE A 15 4.98 -17.58 34.14
C ILE A 15 4.09 -17.06 33.00
N HIS A 16 2.78 -16.92 33.25
CA HIS A 16 1.83 -16.54 32.22
C HIS A 16 1.99 -15.10 31.72
N PHE A 17 2.37 -14.16 32.59
CA PHE A 17 2.56 -12.76 32.20
C PHE A 17 4.02 -12.39 31.99
N GLY A 18 4.92 -12.89 32.83
CA GLY A 18 6.35 -12.59 32.76
C GLY A 18 7.03 -13.20 31.54
N PHE A 19 6.70 -14.46 31.18
CA PHE A 19 7.33 -15.11 30.03
C PHE A 19 6.93 -14.45 28.70
N PRO A 20 5.64 -14.17 28.41
CA PRO A 20 5.27 -13.43 27.20
C PRO A 20 5.79 -12.00 27.18
N LEU A 21 5.84 -11.32 28.33
CA LEU A 21 6.37 -9.95 28.41
C LEU A 21 7.87 -9.92 28.12
N LEU A 22 8.65 -10.82 28.73
CA LEU A 22 10.08 -10.96 28.47
C LEU A 22 10.34 -11.35 27.01
N TYR A 23 9.56 -12.28 26.47
CA TYR A 23 9.63 -12.69 25.07
C TYR A 23 9.32 -11.52 24.13
N TYR A 24 8.27 -10.73 24.42
CA TYR A 24 7.92 -9.54 23.66
C TYR A 24 9.05 -8.49 23.71
N PHE A 25 9.63 -8.22 24.88
CA PHE A 25 10.76 -7.30 24.99
C PHE A 25 11.99 -7.78 24.22
N TYR A 26 12.27 -9.08 24.25
CA TYR A 26 13.34 -9.69 23.46
C TYR A 26 13.10 -9.53 21.96
N LEU A 27 11.92 -9.88 21.45
CA LEU A 27 11.56 -9.71 20.04
C LEU A 27 11.59 -8.24 19.63
N ARG A 28 11.07 -7.34 20.47
CA ARG A 28 11.07 -5.90 20.22
C ARG A 28 12.49 -5.36 20.09
N SER A 29 13.38 -5.75 21.00
CA SER A 29 14.78 -5.30 21.00
C SER A 29 15.58 -5.86 19.83
N ARG A 30 15.35 -7.13 19.45
CA ARG A 30 16.23 -7.85 18.51
C ARG A 30 15.69 -7.95 17.09
N TRP A 31 14.38 -7.90 16.86
CA TRP A 31 13.77 -8.25 15.57
C TRP A 31 12.90 -7.12 15.01
N PHE A 32 12.09 -6.44 15.82
CA PHE A 32 11.19 -5.40 15.29
C PHE A 32 11.91 -4.17 14.73
N ASN A 33 13.09 -3.83 15.27
CA ASN A 33 13.88 -2.68 14.79
C ASN A 33 14.88 -3.04 13.70
N LYS A 34 14.91 -4.29 13.21
CA LYS A 34 15.81 -4.64 12.11
C LYS A 34 15.24 -4.04 10.82
N PRO A 35 15.96 -3.13 10.16
CA PRO A 35 15.56 -2.70 8.83
C PRO A 35 15.56 -3.92 7.92
N TRP A 36 14.57 -4.01 7.04
CA TRP A 36 14.62 -4.96 5.94
C TRP A 36 15.82 -4.57 5.06
N ASP A 37 16.87 -5.41 5.08
CA ASP A 37 18.05 -5.27 4.23
C ASP A 37 17.72 -5.74 2.81
N LEU A 38 16.79 -5.01 2.19
CA LEU A 38 16.55 -5.07 0.77
C LEU A 38 17.71 -4.29 0.17
N GLY A 39 18.58 -4.95 -0.58
CA GLY A 39 19.70 -4.33 -1.32
C GLY A 39 19.18 -3.29 -2.31
N ARG A 40 18.79 -2.12 -1.80
CA ARG A 40 18.23 -1.01 -2.54
C ARG A 40 19.38 -0.32 -3.24
N ASP A 41 19.49 -0.56 -4.53
CA ASP A 41 20.34 0.24 -5.40
C ASP A 41 19.56 1.51 -5.82
N PRO A 42 19.97 2.71 -5.38
CA PRO A 42 19.29 3.96 -5.75
C PRO A 42 19.37 4.25 -7.25
N SER A 43 20.36 3.68 -7.95
CA SER A 43 20.53 3.85 -9.40
C SER A 43 19.65 2.90 -10.21
N TYR A 44 19.09 1.87 -9.58
CA TYR A 44 18.17 0.94 -10.23
C TYR A 44 16.81 1.62 -10.48
N ARG A 45 16.53 1.87 -11.77
CA ARG A 45 15.32 2.52 -12.25
C ARG A 45 14.67 1.68 -13.36
N PRO A 46 13.96 0.59 -13.02
CA PRO A 46 13.25 -0.21 -14.02
C PRO A 46 12.06 0.57 -14.62
N LYS A 47 11.62 0.15 -15.80
CA LYS A 47 10.31 0.59 -16.30
C LYS A 47 9.22 0.02 -15.40
N ALA A 48 8.26 0.86 -15.01
CA ALA A 48 7.17 0.48 -14.12
C ALA A 48 5.84 0.87 -14.74
N THR A 49 4.88 -0.06 -14.70
CA THR A 49 3.50 0.20 -15.12
C THR A 49 2.61 0.21 -13.88
N ILE A 50 1.95 1.34 -13.64
CA ILE A 50 1.01 1.55 -12.53
C ILE A 50 -0.39 1.25 -13.06
N VAL A 51 -0.98 0.15 -12.61
CA VAL A 51 -2.37 -0.19 -12.96
C VAL A 51 -3.30 0.38 -11.88
N VAL A 52 -4.25 1.21 -12.30
CA VAL A 52 -5.25 1.83 -11.44
C VAL A 52 -6.62 1.28 -11.82
N PRO A 53 -7.10 0.20 -11.17
CA PRO A 53 -8.46 -0.26 -11.35
C PRO A 53 -9.44 0.72 -10.69
N THR A 54 -10.48 1.10 -11.42
CA THR A 54 -11.45 2.11 -10.98
C THR A 54 -12.88 1.66 -11.26
N TYR A 55 -13.76 1.88 -10.29
CA TYR A 55 -15.20 1.68 -10.42
C TYR A 55 -15.96 2.75 -9.61
N ASN A 56 -16.72 3.60 -10.31
CA ASN A 56 -17.49 4.70 -9.75
C ASN A 56 -16.67 5.70 -8.90
N GLU A 57 -15.50 6.10 -9.40
CA GLU A 57 -14.53 6.96 -8.70
C GLU A 57 -14.38 8.36 -9.31
N ALA A 58 -15.41 8.90 -9.97
CA ALA A 58 -15.34 10.19 -10.66
C ALA A 58 -14.74 11.34 -9.80
N ASN A 59 -15.03 11.37 -8.50
CA ASN A 59 -14.57 12.42 -7.60
C ASN A 59 -13.10 12.27 -7.14
N LEU A 60 -12.51 11.08 -7.25
CA LEU A 60 -11.18 10.76 -6.72
C LEU A 60 -10.13 10.58 -7.82
N ILE A 61 -10.56 10.12 -9.00
CA ILE A 61 -9.63 9.71 -10.06
C ILE A 61 -8.69 10.83 -10.49
N ARG A 62 -9.19 12.07 -10.60
CA ARG A 62 -8.37 13.24 -10.96
C ARG A 62 -7.22 13.45 -9.96
N ARG A 63 -7.56 13.54 -8.67
CA ARG A 63 -6.58 13.72 -7.61
C ARG A 63 -5.58 12.56 -7.56
N LYS A 64 -6.04 11.34 -7.81
CA LYS A 64 -5.15 10.17 -7.86
C LYS A 64 -4.14 10.25 -9.00
N LEU A 65 -4.56 10.70 -10.18
CA LEU A 65 -3.68 10.92 -11.32
C LEU A 65 -2.70 12.07 -11.07
N ASP A 66 -3.15 13.16 -10.45
CA ASP A 66 -2.28 14.27 -10.02
C ASP A 66 -1.21 13.79 -9.03
N ASP A 67 -1.58 12.96 -8.04
CA ASP A 67 -0.65 12.40 -7.07
C ASP A 67 0.41 11.50 -7.75
N ILE A 68 0.01 10.70 -8.75
CA ILE A 68 0.93 9.86 -9.53
C ILE A 68 1.86 10.73 -10.40
N ALA A 69 1.33 11.79 -11.01
CA ALA A 69 2.11 12.71 -11.83
C ALA A 69 3.08 13.58 -11.01
N SER A 70 2.84 13.72 -9.70
CA SER A 70 3.70 14.46 -8.76
C SER A 70 4.93 13.67 -8.28
N GLN A 71 5.02 12.38 -8.60
CA GLN A 71 6.17 11.55 -8.22
C GLN A 71 7.46 12.02 -8.91
N ASP A 72 8.58 11.87 -8.22
CA ASP A 72 9.93 12.24 -8.69
C ASP A 72 10.58 11.17 -9.60
N TYR A 73 9.82 10.12 -9.97
CA TYR A 73 10.29 9.07 -10.86
C TYR A 73 10.32 9.55 -12.33
N PRO A 74 11.34 9.17 -13.12
CA PRO A 74 11.42 9.58 -14.52
C PRO A 74 10.16 9.22 -15.31
N ARG A 75 9.50 10.22 -15.92
CA ARG A 75 8.20 10.09 -16.60
C ARG A 75 8.27 9.12 -17.78
N GLU A 76 9.42 9.03 -18.43
CA GLU A 76 9.67 8.14 -19.56
C GLU A 76 9.70 6.65 -19.17
N LEU A 77 9.92 6.35 -17.88
CA LEU A 77 9.96 4.99 -17.33
C LEU A 77 8.66 4.58 -16.66
N VAL A 78 7.69 5.48 -16.53
CA VAL A 78 6.39 5.22 -15.92
C VAL A 78 5.30 5.23 -16.99
N GLU A 79 4.42 4.25 -16.88
CA GLU A 79 3.19 4.16 -17.64
C GLU A 79 2.04 3.93 -16.67
N VAL A 80 0.93 4.63 -16.83
CA VAL A 80 -0.28 4.42 -16.02
C VAL A 80 -1.34 3.78 -16.88
N VAL A 81 -1.90 2.66 -16.42
CA VAL A 81 -3.05 2.02 -17.07
C VAL A 81 -4.25 2.19 -16.15
N VAL A 82 -5.23 2.98 -16.58
CA VAL A 82 -6.50 3.13 -15.86
C VAL A 82 -7.48 2.12 -16.44
N ASP A 83 -7.80 1.09 -15.66
CA ASP A 83 -8.85 0.13 -16.01
C ASP A 83 -10.15 0.62 -15.38
N SER A 84 -11.05 1.16 -16.21
CA SER A 84 -12.35 1.68 -15.76
C SER A 84 -13.47 0.84 -16.31
N ALA A 85 -14.13 0.14 -15.42
CA ALA A 85 -15.42 -0.51 -15.67
C ALA A 85 -16.61 0.30 -15.13
N SER A 86 -16.36 1.56 -14.76
CA SER A 86 -17.35 2.50 -14.24
C SER A 86 -18.40 2.88 -15.27
N THR A 87 -19.64 3.04 -14.83
CA THR A 87 -20.75 3.58 -15.64
C THR A 87 -20.95 5.07 -15.43
N ASP A 88 -20.17 5.68 -14.54
CA ASP A 88 -20.21 7.11 -14.20
C ASP A 88 -19.29 7.96 -15.11
N GLY A 89 -19.06 9.22 -14.70
CA GLY A 89 -18.19 10.16 -15.42
C GLY A 89 -16.68 9.87 -15.32
N THR A 90 -16.24 8.79 -14.66
CA THR A 90 -14.81 8.48 -14.45
C THR A 90 -14.01 8.46 -15.76
N PRO A 91 -14.45 7.78 -16.84
CA PRO A 91 -13.68 7.74 -18.09
C PRO A 91 -13.51 9.11 -18.73
N SER A 92 -14.52 9.98 -18.64
CA SER A 92 -14.48 11.33 -19.20
C SER A 92 -13.46 12.21 -18.47
N ILE A 93 -13.43 12.13 -17.14
CA ILE A 93 -12.47 12.87 -16.31
C ILE A 93 -11.04 12.42 -16.60
N VAL A 94 -10.82 11.11 -16.79
CA VAL A 94 -9.50 10.58 -17.16
C VAL A 94 -9.06 11.12 -18.52
N ARG A 95 -9.95 11.14 -19.52
CA ARG A 95 -9.63 11.69 -20.85
C ARG A 95 -9.29 13.18 -20.79
N GLU A 96 -10.07 13.96 -20.06
CA GLU A 96 -9.80 15.39 -19.86
C GLU A 96 -8.44 15.62 -19.17
N TRP A 97 -8.12 14.79 -18.18
CA TRP A 97 -6.82 14.80 -17.53
C TRP A 97 -5.68 14.46 -18.50
N MET A 98 -5.86 13.46 -19.37
CA MET A 98 -4.89 13.09 -20.40
C MET A 98 -4.64 14.22 -21.42
N GLU A 99 -5.67 14.99 -21.78
CA GLU A 99 -5.54 16.11 -22.70
C GLU A 99 -4.70 17.26 -22.11
N SER A 100 -4.82 17.48 -20.80
CA SER A 100 -4.05 18.48 -20.05
C SER A 100 -2.60 18.05 -19.74
N HIS A 101 -2.31 16.74 -19.74
CA HIS A 101 -1.01 16.18 -19.34
C HIS A 101 -0.42 15.26 -20.41
N ARG A 102 -0.12 15.83 -21.59
CA ARG A 102 0.40 15.08 -22.75
C ARG A 102 1.82 14.53 -22.56
N ASP A 103 2.55 15.05 -21.58
CA ASP A 103 3.89 14.60 -21.21
C ASP A 103 3.87 13.31 -20.38
N PHE A 104 2.70 12.87 -19.90
CA PHE A 104 2.55 11.70 -19.06
C PHE A 104 1.84 10.55 -19.78
N ARG A 105 2.47 9.37 -19.80
CA ARG A 105 1.91 8.19 -20.49
C ARG A 105 0.79 7.56 -19.67
N VAL A 106 -0.44 7.81 -20.09
CA VAL A 106 -1.65 7.19 -19.53
C VAL A 106 -2.41 6.44 -20.61
N LEU A 107 -2.79 5.20 -20.31
CA LEU A 107 -3.65 4.35 -21.13
C LEU A 107 -4.96 4.12 -20.39
N LEU A 108 -6.06 4.64 -20.92
CA LEU A 108 -7.40 4.36 -20.41
C LEU A 108 -7.97 3.12 -21.10
N VAL A 109 -8.17 2.06 -20.34
CA VAL A 109 -8.85 0.83 -20.77
C VAL A 109 -10.28 0.89 -20.21
N CYS A 110 -11.25 1.05 -21.11
CA CYS A 110 -12.66 0.97 -20.73
C CYS A 110 -13.14 -0.47 -20.90
N CYS A 111 -13.09 -1.26 -19.83
CA CYS A 111 -13.69 -2.57 -19.83
C CYS A 111 -15.21 -2.43 -19.78
N LYS A 112 -15.90 -2.73 -20.88
CA LYS A 112 -17.35 -2.88 -20.84
C LYS A 112 -17.62 -4.21 -20.13
N PHE A 113 -18.26 -4.15 -18.95
CA PHE A 113 -18.86 -5.34 -18.36
C PHE A 113 -19.93 -5.87 -19.32
N LEU A 114 -19.54 -6.81 -20.17
CA LEU A 114 -20.43 -7.70 -20.91
C LEU A 114 -20.99 -8.75 -19.93
N PHE A 115 -21.77 -8.30 -18.96
CA PHE A 115 -22.69 -9.21 -18.28
C PHE A 115 -23.96 -9.22 -19.12
N THR A 116 -24.06 -10.27 -19.95
CA THR A 116 -25.28 -10.64 -20.68
C THR A 116 -26.11 -11.54 -19.77
#